data_AF-A0A7C1LUB4-F1
#
_entry.id   AF-A0A7C1LUB4-F1
#
_cell.length_a   1.000
_cell.length_b   1.000
_cell.length_c   1.000
_cell.angle_alpha   90.00
_cell.angle_beta   90.00
_cell.angle_gamma   90.00
#
_symmetry.space_group_name_H-M   'P 1'
#
loop_
_entity.id
_entity.type
_entity.pdbx_description
1 polymer ?
#
loop_
_entity_poly.entity_id
_entity_poly.type
_entity_poly.pdbx_seq_one_letter_code
_entity_poly.pdbx_strand_id
1 'polypeptide(L)'
;MLIPITILKILEASLQLIYESEGETQIQNIISVQLGIKPRRTLTSTHYPNVEVDISKDNWAIEVKYNAKFYDGIGQLLSQKVLYNFEELNLIHVHKYLNPKFINGFLFLTK
;
A
#
# COMPACT_ATOMS: atom_id res chain seq x y z
N MET A 1 20.78 -0.90 -2.86
CA MET A 1 19.90 0.27 -2.63
C MET A 1 18.95 -0.12 -1.52
N LEU A 2 18.88 0.62 -0.42
CA LEU A 2 17.93 0.27 0.64
C LEU A 2 16.52 0.63 0.15
N ILE A 3 15.74 -0.38 -0.23
CA ILE A 3 14.36 -0.23 -0.71
C ILE A 3 13.51 0.63 0.25
N PRO A 4 13.62 0.49 1.59
CA PRO A 4 12.85 1.32 2.53
C PRO A 4 13.10 2.83 2.38
N ILE A 5 14.34 3.26 2.15
CA ILE A 5 14.68 4.68 1.98
C ILE A 5 14.09 5.23 0.68
N THR A 6 14.08 4.41 -0.37
CA THR A 6 13.51 4.80 -1.67
C THR A 6 12.00 4.95 -1.57
N ILE A 7 11.33 4.01 -0.89
CA ILE A 7 9.89 4.06 -0.65
C ILE A 7 9.52 5.32 0.15
N LEU A 8 10.25 5.63 1.23
CA LEU A 8 9.98 6.84 2.02
C LEU A 8 10.06 8.11 1.18
N LYS A 9 11.10 8.26 0.35
CA LYS A 9 11.23 9.42 -0.55
C LYS A 9 10.08 9.52 -1.56
N ILE A 10 9.61 8.39 -2.08
CA ILE A 10 8.47 8.36 -3.00
C ILE A 10 7.18 8.77 -2.29
N LEU A 11 6.96 8.28 -1.06
CA LEU A 11 5.80 8.64 -0.24
C LEU A 11 5.81 10.13 0.11
N GLU A 12 6.96 10.68 0.49
CA GLU A 12 7.13 12.11 0.76
C GLU A 12 6.86 12.97 -0.48
N ALA A 13 7.44 12.60 -1.63
CA ALA A 13 7.24 13.32 -2.89
C ALA A 13 5.80 13.24 -3.42
N SER A 14 5.07 12.17 -3.09
CA SER A 14 3.72 11.90 -3.59
C SER A 14 2.63 12.16 -2.54
N LEU A 15 2.96 12.77 -1.40
CA LEU A 15 2.08 12.86 -0.25
C LEU A 15 0.72 13.50 -0.59
N GLN A 16 0.73 14.57 -1.38
CA GLN A 16 -0.50 15.26 -1.81
C GLN A 16 -1.40 14.36 -2.67
N LEU A 17 -0.81 13.62 -3.63
CA LEU A 17 -1.57 12.68 -4.47
C LEU A 17 -2.14 11.51 -3.65
N ILE A 18 -1.36 11.02 -2.68
CA ILE A 18 -1.82 9.98 -1.76
C ILE A 18 -2.95 10.50 -0.86
N TYR A 19 -2.86 11.74 -0.39
CA TYR A 19 -3.90 12.38 0.43
C TYR A 19 -5.24 12.52 -0.33
N GLU A 20 -5.18 12.86 -1.61
CA GLU A 20 -6.34 13.00 -2.49
C GLU A 20 -6.89 11.64 -2.97
N SER A 21 -6.16 10.55 -2.74
CA SER A 21 -6.60 9.22 -3.17
C SER A 21 -7.86 8.76 -2.41
N GLU A 22 -8.73 8.08 -3.13
CA GLU A 22 -9.99 7.54 -2.63
C GLU A 22 -9.92 6.04 -2.31
N GLY A 23 -8.84 5.36 -2.72
CA GLY A 23 -8.69 3.93 -2.53
C GLY A 23 -7.27 3.40 -2.73
N GLU A 24 -7.10 2.14 -2.31
CA GLU A 24 -5.83 1.40 -2.37
C GLU A 24 -5.24 1.35 -3.79
N THR A 25 -6.09 1.08 -4.79
CA THR A 25 -5.70 1.02 -6.21
C THR A 25 -5.02 2.29 -6.73
N GLN A 26 -5.49 3.47 -6.30
CA GLN A 26 -4.89 4.74 -6.71
C GLN A 26 -3.50 4.92 -6.08
N ILE A 27 -3.36 4.60 -4.80
CA ILE A 27 -2.09 4.67 -4.07
C ILE A 27 -1.07 3.69 -4.66
N GLN A 28 -1.49 2.44 -4.92
CA GLN A 28 -0.68 1.44 -5.61
C GLN A 28 -0.17 1.96 -6.97
N ASN A 29 -1.03 2.61 -7.76
CA ASN A 29 -0.66 3.17 -9.06
C ASN A 29 0.36 4.32 -8.92
N ILE A 30 0.15 5.24 -7.98
CA ILE A 30 1.07 6.36 -7.72
C ILE A 30 2.47 5.84 -7.43
N ILE A 31 2.59 4.92 -6.46
CA ILE A 31 3.88 4.36 -6.05
C ILE A 31 4.51 3.56 -7.20
N SER A 32 3.71 2.77 -7.92
CA SER A 32 4.16 1.97 -9.05
C SER A 32 4.75 2.79 -10.19
N VAL A 33 4.12 3.92 -10.54
CA VAL A 33 4.63 4.84 -11.55
C VAL A 33 5.99 5.42 -11.15
N GLN A 34 6.13 5.85 -9.89
CA GLN A 34 7.40 6.39 -9.39
C GLN A 34 8.53 5.34 -9.39
N LEU A 35 8.18 4.06 -9.21
CA LEU A 35 9.14 2.96 -9.25
C LEU A 35 9.39 2.40 -10.66
N GLY A 36 8.58 2.78 -11.66
CA GLY A 36 8.61 2.18 -12.99
C GLY A 36 8.25 0.69 -13.00
N ILE A 37 7.36 0.27 -12.09
CA ILE A 37 6.95 -1.13 -11.91
C ILE A 37 5.45 -1.25 -12.19
N LYS A 38 5.01 -2.38 -12.75
CA LYS A 38 3.59 -2.64 -12.95
C LYS A 38 2.93 -3.02 -11.60
N PRO A 39 1.83 -2.35 -11.19
CA PRO A 39 1.10 -2.72 -9.98
C PRO A 39 0.36 -4.05 -10.15
N ARG A 40 -0.01 -4.67 -9.02
CA ARG A 40 -0.89 -5.83 -8.86
C ARG A 40 -0.43 -7.01 -9.71
N ARG A 41 0.71 -7.58 -9.34
CA ARG A 41 1.27 -8.77 -9.98
C ARG A 41 0.72 -10.01 -9.31
N THR A 42 0.09 -10.89 -10.08
CA THR A 42 -0.21 -12.25 -9.62
C THR A 42 1.05 -13.11 -9.70
N LEU A 43 1.46 -13.64 -8.56
CA LEU A 43 2.45 -14.70 -8.45
C LEU A 43 1.75 -16.04 -8.60
N THR A 44 2.29 -16.87 -9.47
CA THR A 44 1.77 -18.20 -9.77
C THR A 44 2.81 -19.26 -9.42
N SER A 45 2.36 -20.37 -8.85
CA SER A 45 3.21 -21.50 -8.50
C SER A 45 2.49 -22.81 -8.84
N THR A 46 3.26 -23.85 -9.13
CA THR A 46 2.73 -25.22 -9.23
C THR A 46 2.49 -25.86 -7.85
N HIS A 47 3.05 -25.28 -6.78
CA HIS A 47 3.03 -25.83 -5.42
C HIS A 47 2.18 -24.99 -4.45
N TYR A 48 2.04 -23.69 -4.70
CA TYR A 48 1.36 -22.75 -3.82
C TYR A 48 0.18 -22.07 -4.52
N PRO A 49 -0.84 -21.64 -3.77
CA PRO A 49 -1.92 -20.82 -4.32
C PRO A 49 -1.41 -19.55 -4.98
N ASN A 50 -2.11 -19.08 -5.99
CA ASN A 50 -1.83 -17.78 -6.60
C ASN A 50 -2.00 -16.67 -5.55
N VAL A 51 -1.03 -15.76 -5.50
CA VAL A 51 -1.04 -14.62 -4.59
C VAL A 51 -0.90 -13.36 -5.42
N GLU A 52 -1.81 -12.41 -5.21
CA GLU A 52 -1.62 -11.05 -5.73
C GLU A 52 -0.69 -10.27 -4.82
N VAL A 53 0.27 -9.57 -5.42
CA VAL A 53 1.18 -8.66 -4.73
C VAL A 53 1.03 -7.28 -5.35
N ASP A 54 0.78 -6.29 -4.50
CA ASP A 54 0.52 -4.92 -4.95
C ASP A 54 1.67 -4.34 -5.77
N ILE A 55 2.89 -4.41 -5.27
CA ILE A 55 4.09 -3.98 -6.00
C ILE A 55 5.24 -4.89 -5.62
N SER A 56 5.92 -5.49 -6.60
CA SER A 56 7.08 -6.34 -6.34
C SER A 56 8.09 -6.28 -7.48
N LYS A 57 9.36 -6.46 -7.12
CA LYS A 57 10.46 -6.66 -8.06
C LYS A 57 11.58 -7.41 -7.35
N ASP A 58 12.25 -8.30 -8.08
CA ASP A 58 13.34 -9.12 -7.56
C ASP A 58 12.93 -9.85 -6.26
N ASN A 59 13.61 -9.61 -5.14
CA ASN A 59 13.35 -10.25 -3.84
C ASN A 59 12.57 -9.36 -2.85
N TRP A 60 11.96 -8.25 -3.30
CA TRP A 60 11.22 -7.33 -2.43
C TRP A 60 9.78 -7.11 -2.86
N ALA A 61 8.92 -6.87 -1.86
CA ALA A 61 7.50 -6.63 -2.05
C ALA A 61 7.02 -5.45 -1.19
N ILE A 62 5.98 -4.80 -1.69
CA ILE A 62 5.22 -3.76 -1.01
C ILE A 62 3.77 -4.19 -1.01
N GLU A 63 3.14 -4.13 0.16
CA GLU A 63 1.70 -4.26 0.34
C GLU A 63 1.14 -2.89 0.74
N VAL A 64 0.09 -2.43 0.08
CA VAL A 64 -0.60 -1.19 0.41
C VAL A 64 -1.90 -1.53 1.10
N LYS A 65 -2.24 -0.83 2.17
CA LYS A 65 -3.54 -0.96 2.84
C LYS A 65 -4.15 0.41 3.05
N TYR A 66 -5.35 0.63 2.51
CA TYR A 66 -6.07 1.90 2.64
C TYR A 66 -7.32 1.73 3.51
N ASN A 67 -7.35 2.40 4.67
CA ASN A 67 -8.43 2.29 5.68
C ASN A 67 -8.78 0.85 6.11
N ALA A 68 -7.89 -0.11 5.84
CA ALA A 68 -8.01 -1.48 6.28
C ALA A 68 -7.35 -1.69 7.65
N LYS A 69 -7.47 -2.88 8.23
CA LYS A 69 -6.79 -3.20 9.49
C LYS A 69 -5.33 -3.52 9.20
N PHE A 70 -4.44 -3.07 10.09
CA PHE A 70 -2.99 -3.25 9.91
C PHE A 70 -2.59 -4.72 9.74
N TYR A 71 -3.21 -5.61 10.53
CA TYR A 71 -2.89 -7.04 10.52
C TYR A 71 -3.27 -7.76 9.22
N ASP A 72 -4.23 -7.23 8.45
CA ASP A 72 -4.59 -7.82 7.15
C ASP A 72 -3.39 -7.73 6.19
N GLY A 73 -2.70 -6.59 6.17
CA GLY A 73 -1.48 -6.40 5.39
C GLY A 73 -0.30 -7.25 5.87
N ILE A 74 -0.15 -7.44 7.18
CA ILE A 74 0.89 -8.31 7.74
C ILE A 74 0.71 -9.77 7.29
N GLY A 75 -0.53 -10.28 7.31
CA GLY A 75 -0.82 -11.64 6.86
C GLY A 75 -0.43 -11.87 5.40
N GLN A 76 -0.68 -10.88 4.53
CA GLN A 76 -0.30 -10.94 3.12
C GLN A 76 1.22 -10.89 2.91
N LEU A 77 1.93 -10.01 3.62
CA LEU A 77 3.40 -9.97 3.53
C LEU A 77 4.04 -11.29 4.02
N LEU A 78 3.50 -11.89 5.07
CA LEU A 78 3.97 -13.19 5.56
C LEU A 78 3.74 -14.31 4.54
N SER A 79 2.61 -14.32 3.84
CA SER A 79 2.38 -15.31 2.79
C SER A 79 3.35 -15.14 1.62
N GLN A 80 3.65 -13.90 1.22
CA GLN A 80 4.66 -13.59 0.21
C GLN A 80 6.06 -14.07 0.63
N LYS A 81 6.44 -13.88 1.90
CA LYS A 81 7.71 -14.39 2.45
C LYS A 81 7.80 -15.90 2.40
N VAL A 82 6.81 -16.57 2.98
CA VAL A 82 6.86 -18.01 3.25
C VAL A 82 6.64 -18.83 1.98
N LEU A 83 5.78 -18.35 1.08
CA LEU A 83 5.41 -19.10 -0.13
C LEU A 83 6.26 -18.71 -1.35
N TYR A 84 6.75 -17.47 -1.40
CA TYR A 84 7.42 -16.92 -2.60
C TYR A 84 8.82 -16.36 -2.32
N ASN A 85 9.38 -16.56 -1.12
CA ASN A 85 10.75 -16.21 -0.74
C ASN A 85 11.11 -14.73 -0.90
N PHE A 86 10.14 -13.84 -0.69
CA PHE A 86 10.45 -12.41 -0.56
C PHE A 86 11.19 -12.13 0.75
N GLU A 87 12.30 -11.40 0.67
CA GLU A 87 13.16 -11.11 1.80
C GLU A 87 12.84 -9.73 2.41
N GLU A 88 12.67 -8.73 1.54
CA GLU A 88 12.38 -7.36 1.94
C GLU A 88 10.88 -7.06 1.74
N LEU A 89 10.18 -6.81 2.86
CA LEU A 89 8.73 -6.65 2.89
C LEU A 89 8.38 -5.30 3.46
N ASN A 90 7.52 -4.57 2.77
CA ASN A 90 7.14 -3.22 3.17
C ASN A 90 5.62 -3.11 3.23
N LEU A 91 5.07 -2.74 4.38
CA LEU A 91 3.65 -2.44 4.52
C LEU A 91 3.47 -0.92 4.50
N ILE A 92 2.69 -0.42 3.54
CA ILE A 92 2.28 0.98 3.48
C ILE A 92 0.84 1.06 3.94
N HIS A 93 0.65 1.50 5.19
CA HIS A 93 -0.68 1.65 5.77
C HIS A 93 -1.12 3.12 5.70
N VAL A 94 -2.16 3.40 4.91
CA VAL A 94 -2.72 4.74 4.73
C VAL A 94 -4.07 4.82 5.42
N HIS A 95 -4.20 5.78 6.33
CA HIS A 95 -5.46 6.09 7.01
C HIS A 95 -5.94 7.48 6.62
N LYS A 96 -7.15 7.56 6.07
CA LYS A 96 -7.83 8.83 5.86
C LYS A 96 -8.41 9.29 7.19
N TYR A 97 -7.67 10.14 7.89
CA TYR A 97 -8.15 10.74 9.12
C TYR A 97 -9.06 11.93 8.81
N LEU A 98 -10.35 11.78 9.09
CA LEU A 98 -11.27 12.92 9.17
C LEU A 98 -11.24 13.44 10.60
N ASN A 99 -10.75 14.68 10.78
CA ASN A 99 -10.74 15.29 12.09
C ASN A 99 -12.17 15.58 12.56
N PRO A 100 -12.63 14.99 13.69
CA PRO A 100 -14.01 15.13 14.17
C PRO A 100 -14.46 16.59 14.39
N LYS A 101 -13.52 17.50 14.66
CA LYS A 101 -13.82 18.93 14.82
C LYS A 101 -14.42 19.55 13.55
N PHE A 102 -14.03 19.08 12.37
CA PHE A 102 -14.57 19.57 11.10
C PHE A 102 -15.94 18.96 10.77
N ILE A 103 -16.23 17.74 11.24
CA ILE A 103 -17.54 17.08 11.09
C ILE A 103 -18.61 17.82 11.92
N ASN A 104 -18.25 18.25 13.13
CA ASN A 104 -19.17 19.00 14.00
C ASN A 104 -19.57 20.37 13.45
N GLY A 105 -18.76 20.98 12.56
CA GLY A 105 -19.10 22.26 11.92
C GLY A 105 -20.22 22.15 10.88
N PHE A 106 -20.27 21.07 10.10
CA PHE A 106 -21.30 20.86 9.08
C PHE A 106 -22.69 20.62 9.68
N LEU A 107 -22.77 19.90 10.80
CA LEU A 107 -24.03 19.66 11.52
C LEU A 107 -24.69 20.92 12.09
N PHE A 108 -23.94 22.02 12.22
CA PHE A 108 -24.46 23.30 12.72
C PHE A 108 -25.06 24.19 11.62
N LEU A 109 -24.75 23.95 10.35
CA LEU A 109 -25.24 24.74 9.21
C LEU A 109 -26.53 24.19 8.59
N THR A 110 -27.02 23.05 9.07
CA THR A 110 -28.22 22.37 8.55
C THR A 110 -29.36 22.28 9.59
N LYS A 111 -29.34 23.12 10.63
CA LYS A 111 -30.46 23.34 11.56
C LYS A 111 -30.93 24.78 11.45
#